data_AF-A0A0N4WCX3-F1
#
_entry.id   AF-A0A0N4WCX3-F1
#
_cell.length_a   1.000
_cell.length_b   1.000
_cell.length_c   1.000
_cell.angle_alpha   90.00
_cell.angle_beta   90.00
_cell.angle_gamma   90.00
#
_symmetry.space_group_name_H-M   'P 1'
#
loop_
_entity.id
_entity.type
_entity.pdbx_description
1 polymer ?
#
loop_
_entity_poly.entity_id
_entity_poly.type
_entity_poly.pdbx_seq_one_letter_code
_entity_poly.pdbx_strand_id
1 'polypeptide(L)'
;MQAVHWFMRVNPHLRSTEVRALATTKGLWDDEMQRDLPKKWERHGDMIVFPQNSFTHNNWRYIGRDLWRVVAESLNIARLGRKRIIDDEDDRTPHVDLLYGDHGWVEHVDDRGIRFVYDASKRVFNNKKLPEMQRISEWDCHGQTIVDMYAGLGYYSLRFLVCCGAKQVVSIDWSDDMCEALRRTAEANNVEDRLLVIEGDSRRVTPCLVADRVFLGLVPSYRAHWLTACKALKKEGGMLHIHEVIDITAKKKAEKETAKNISNPPGDGAPEKGKVKRQLSRSQSIVEEIESRVLPTPKVLKEFEQGEWKSLAEPYKDFAMDCATNCTRFLNNIHFSDTMYCVTIVNITKYGGMSKKSDHVVLDLMCCMEDMPIEKMVAKYLTLNHSLT
;
A
#
# COMPACT_ATOMS: atom_id res chain seq x y z
N MET A 1 -15.89 6.49 4.32
CA MET A 1 -16.87 6.04 5.33
C MET A 1 -17.28 4.61 5.00
N GLN A 2 -17.33 3.74 6.00
CA GLN A 2 -17.41 2.27 5.95
C GLN A 2 -16.09 1.56 5.59
N ALA A 3 -15.27 1.37 6.62
CA ALA A 3 -14.37 0.23 6.64
C ALA A 3 -15.22 -1.04 6.59
N VAL A 4 -15.09 -1.80 5.52
CA VAL A 4 -15.61 -3.17 5.44
C VAL A 4 -14.70 -4.02 6.32
N HIS A 5 -14.86 -3.86 7.64
CA HIS A 5 -14.34 -4.78 8.63
C HIS A 5 -15.05 -6.10 8.38
N TRP A 6 -14.27 -7.15 8.14
CA TRP A 6 -14.78 -8.50 8.20
C TRP A 6 -15.23 -8.77 9.64
N PHE A 7 -16.49 -8.46 9.93
CA PHE A 7 -17.20 -9.16 10.98
C PHE A 7 -17.42 -10.56 10.42
N MET A 8 -16.59 -11.54 10.80
CA MET A 8 -17.14 -12.88 10.91
C MET A 8 -18.27 -12.76 11.93
N ARG A 9 -19.52 -12.76 11.45
CA ARG A 9 -20.69 -12.96 12.32
C ARG A 9 -20.61 -14.39 12.82
N VAL A 10 -19.73 -14.63 13.79
CA VAL A 10 -19.77 -15.82 14.62
C VAL A 10 -21.02 -15.67 15.49
N ASN A 11 -21.76 -16.77 15.61
CA ASN A 11 -23.01 -16.91 16.36
C ASN A 11 -23.08 -15.94 17.58
N PRO A 12 -24.02 -14.98 17.60
CA PRO A 12 -23.90 -13.69 18.31
C PRO A 12 -24.09 -13.75 19.83
N HIS A 13 -24.08 -14.94 20.41
CA HIS A 13 -24.24 -15.10 21.83
C HIS A 13 -22.94 -15.65 22.38
N LEU A 14 -22.12 -14.73 22.92
CA LEU A 14 -21.40 -15.07 24.16
C LEU A 14 -22.44 -15.79 24.99
N ARG A 15 -22.22 -17.07 25.33
CA ARG A 15 -23.20 -17.81 26.13
C ARG A 15 -23.30 -17.06 27.45
N SER A 16 -24.29 -16.17 27.52
CA SER A 16 -24.40 -15.20 28.59
C SER A 16 -24.59 -15.94 29.90
N THR A 17 -25.08 -17.17 29.84
CA THR A 17 -25.23 -18.13 30.91
C THR A 17 -23.99 -18.31 31.78
N GLU A 18 -22.80 -18.57 31.22
CA GLU A 18 -21.59 -18.90 31.99
C GLU A 18 -21.02 -17.63 32.65
N VAL A 19 -20.95 -16.54 31.90
CA VAL A 19 -20.49 -15.23 32.41
C VAL A 19 -21.45 -14.67 33.46
N ARG A 20 -22.76 -14.81 33.22
CA ARG A 20 -23.82 -14.46 34.17
C ARG A 20 -23.76 -15.33 35.40
N ALA A 21 -23.63 -16.64 35.25
CA ALA A 21 -23.50 -17.56 36.38
C ALA A 21 -22.31 -17.17 37.26
N LEU A 22 -21.13 -16.93 36.67
CA LEU A 22 -19.95 -16.49 37.41
C LEU A 22 -20.22 -15.19 38.20
N ALA A 23 -20.76 -14.16 37.54
CA ALA A 23 -21.07 -12.90 38.19
C ALA A 23 -22.13 -13.05 39.31
N THR A 24 -23.17 -13.87 39.08
CA THR A 24 -24.22 -14.16 40.07
C THR A 24 -23.64 -14.90 41.28
N THR A 25 -22.77 -15.90 41.09
CA THR A 25 -22.13 -16.62 42.22
C THR A 25 -21.26 -15.72 43.09
N LYS A 26 -20.73 -14.62 42.53
CA LYS A 26 -19.96 -13.61 43.26
C LYS A 26 -20.82 -12.48 43.83
N GLY A 27 -22.14 -12.51 43.66
CA GLY A 27 -23.05 -11.44 44.09
C GLY A 27 -22.84 -10.11 43.36
N LEU A 28 -22.21 -10.15 42.18
CA LEU A 28 -21.84 -8.96 41.41
C LEU A 28 -22.77 -8.72 40.20
N TRP A 29 -23.67 -9.64 39.88
CA TRP A 29 -24.56 -9.49 38.73
C TRP A 29 -25.67 -8.46 38.96
N ASP A 30 -25.87 -7.59 37.98
CA ASP A 30 -27.05 -6.75 37.83
C ASP A 30 -27.58 -6.78 36.38
N ASP A 31 -28.77 -6.23 36.16
CA ASP A 31 -29.41 -6.24 34.83
C ASP A 31 -28.77 -5.26 33.83
N GLU A 32 -27.96 -4.31 34.29
CA GLU A 32 -27.25 -3.37 33.40
C GLU A 32 -26.03 -4.04 32.76
N MET A 33 -25.34 -4.93 33.50
CA MET A 33 -24.24 -5.75 32.99
C MET A 33 -24.64 -6.56 31.75
N GLN A 34 -25.88 -7.04 31.68
CA GLN A 34 -26.38 -7.76 30.50
C GLN A 34 -26.34 -6.90 29.22
N ARG A 35 -26.55 -5.58 29.34
CA ARG A 35 -26.53 -4.65 28.20
C ARG A 35 -25.10 -4.27 27.78
N ASP A 36 -24.15 -4.40 28.69
CA ASP A 36 -22.73 -4.08 28.52
C ASP A 36 -21.90 -5.25 27.92
N LEU A 37 -22.51 -6.43 27.78
CA LEU A 37 -21.91 -7.55 27.05
C LEU A 37 -21.81 -7.25 25.54
N PRO A 38 -20.71 -7.65 24.89
CA PRO A 38 -20.52 -7.41 23.46
C PRO A 38 -21.53 -8.19 22.62
N LYS A 39 -22.09 -7.52 21.61
CA LYS A 39 -23.02 -8.13 20.63
C LYS A 39 -22.35 -8.51 19.31
N LYS A 40 -21.16 -7.96 19.07
CA LYS A 40 -20.33 -8.17 17.89
C LYS A 40 -18.87 -8.03 18.32
N TRP A 41 -18.00 -8.77 17.66
CA TRP A 41 -16.56 -8.69 17.88
C TRP A 41 -15.82 -9.08 16.61
N GLU A 42 -14.54 -8.77 16.56
CA GLU A 42 -13.64 -9.22 15.50
C GLU A 42 -12.98 -10.51 15.94
N ARG A 43 -12.89 -11.50 15.03
CA ARG A 43 -12.16 -12.74 15.27
C ARG A 43 -10.97 -12.78 14.33
N HIS A 44 -9.80 -13.01 14.92
CA HIS A 44 -8.52 -13.14 14.23
C HIS A 44 -7.90 -14.47 14.65
N GLY A 45 -8.11 -15.53 13.86
CA GLY A 45 -7.70 -16.88 14.22
C GLY A 45 -8.33 -17.37 15.54
N ASP A 46 -7.47 -17.60 16.53
CA ASP A 46 -7.75 -18.02 17.91
C ASP A 46 -7.75 -16.84 18.91
N MET A 47 -7.86 -15.60 18.42
CA MET A 47 -8.05 -14.39 19.22
C MET A 47 -9.35 -13.68 18.85
N ILE A 48 -10.04 -13.14 19.86
CA ILE A 48 -11.18 -12.23 19.68
C ILE A 48 -10.81 -10.84 20.19
N VAL A 49 -11.18 -9.81 19.44
CA VAL A 49 -11.05 -8.40 19.82
C VAL A 49 -12.43 -7.79 19.98
N PHE A 50 -12.76 -7.41 21.22
CA PHE A 50 -14.01 -6.76 21.57
C PHE A 50 -13.99 -5.26 21.21
N PRO A 51 -15.15 -4.69 20.87
CA PRO A 51 -15.34 -3.25 20.80
C PRO A 51 -14.98 -2.56 22.12
N GLN A 52 -14.53 -1.30 22.04
CA GLN A 52 -14.10 -0.51 23.20
C GLN A 52 -15.17 -0.39 24.31
N ASN A 53 -16.44 -0.40 23.92
CA ASN A 53 -17.59 -0.27 24.81
C ASN A 53 -18.10 -1.62 25.36
N SER A 54 -17.25 -2.64 25.39
CA SER A 54 -17.59 -3.96 25.94
C SER A 54 -16.98 -4.13 27.33
N PHE A 55 -17.73 -4.73 28.25
CA PHE A 55 -17.26 -4.98 29.62
C PHE A 55 -16.77 -3.70 30.32
N THR A 56 -17.52 -2.62 30.19
CA THR A 56 -17.22 -1.31 30.79
C THR A 56 -17.82 -1.13 32.18
N HIS A 57 -18.83 -1.93 32.54
CA HIS A 57 -19.47 -1.90 33.85
C HIS A 57 -18.47 -2.20 34.98
N ASN A 58 -18.55 -1.45 36.09
CA ASN A 58 -17.57 -1.53 37.18
C ASN A 58 -17.50 -2.93 37.81
N ASN A 59 -18.62 -3.65 37.87
CA ASN A 59 -18.67 -4.99 38.47
C ASN A 59 -17.79 -6.01 37.74
N TRP A 60 -17.52 -5.84 36.44
CA TRP A 60 -16.59 -6.72 35.72
C TRP A 60 -15.18 -6.68 36.28
N ARG A 61 -14.73 -5.50 36.76
CA ARG A 61 -13.39 -5.33 37.34
C ARG A 61 -13.25 -6.08 38.65
N TYR A 62 -14.33 -6.20 39.43
CA TYR A 62 -14.34 -6.92 40.72
C TYR A 62 -14.38 -8.44 40.56
N ILE A 63 -14.77 -8.98 39.40
CA ILE A 63 -14.68 -10.43 39.14
C ILE A 63 -13.21 -10.88 39.00
N GLY A 64 -12.35 -10.01 38.46
CA GLY A 64 -10.92 -10.27 38.29
C GLY A 64 -10.58 -11.19 37.10
N ARG A 65 -9.38 -11.78 37.12
CA ARG A 65 -8.83 -12.56 35.98
C ARG A 65 -9.67 -13.77 35.58
N ASP A 66 -10.41 -14.35 36.53
CA ASP A 66 -11.29 -15.50 36.27
C ASP A 66 -12.38 -15.19 35.22
N LEU A 67 -12.82 -13.92 35.12
CA LEU A 67 -13.78 -13.48 34.11
C LEU A 67 -13.30 -13.84 32.71
N TRP A 68 -12.06 -13.47 32.39
CA TRP A 68 -11.57 -13.58 31.02
C TRP A 68 -11.30 -15.02 30.61
N ARG A 69 -10.92 -15.89 31.56
CA ARG A 69 -10.86 -17.34 31.32
C ARG A 69 -12.24 -17.88 30.92
N VAL A 70 -13.29 -17.57 31.69
CA VAL A 70 -14.67 -18.04 31.39
C VAL A 70 -15.17 -17.50 30.06
N VAL A 71 -14.90 -16.22 29.75
CA VAL A 71 -15.25 -15.62 28.46
C VAL A 71 -14.52 -16.34 27.32
N ALA A 72 -13.23 -16.65 27.48
CA ALA A 72 -12.44 -17.33 26.46
C ALA A 72 -12.93 -18.76 26.20
N GLU A 73 -13.19 -19.52 27.27
CA GLU A 73 -13.77 -20.87 27.22
C GLU A 73 -15.14 -20.87 26.54
N SER A 74 -16.00 -19.90 26.90
CA SER A 74 -17.35 -19.76 26.34
C SER A 74 -17.35 -19.42 24.85
N LEU A 75 -16.31 -18.75 24.36
CA LEU A 75 -16.12 -18.40 22.95
C LEU A 75 -15.25 -19.40 22.19
N ASN A 76 -14.74 -20.43 22.87
CA ASN A 76 -13.78 -21.40 22.35
C ASN A 76 -12.60 -20.72 21.64
N ILE A 77 -11.94 -19.82 22.37
CA ILE A 77 -10.87 -18.96 21.86
C ILE A 77 -9.70 -19.00 22.86
N ALA A 78 -8.46 -18.87 22.39
CA ALA A 78 -7.31 -18.89 23.28
C ALA A 78 -7.05 -17.52 23.90
N ARG A 79 -7.45 -16.45 23.21
CA ARG A 79 -7.00 -15.09 23.52
C ARG A 79 -8.11 -14.06 23.34
N LEU A 80 -8.10 -13.06 24.21
CA LEU A 80 -9.08 -11.98 24.23
C LEU A 80 -8.39 -10.64 24.30
N GLY A 81 -8.83 -9.71 23.47
CA GLY A 81 -8.46 -8.32 23.54
C GLY A 81 -9.67 -7.39 23.52
N ARG A 82 -9.49 -6.13 23.87
CA ARG A 82 -10.48 -5.07 23.71
C ARG A 82 -9.84 -3.82 23.12
N LYS A 83 -10.47 -3.21 22.12
CA LYS A 83 -9.99 -1.94 21.55
C LYS A 83 -9.94 -0.84 22.62
N ARG A 84 -8.87 -0.05 22.65
CA ARG A 84 -8.77 1.17 23.43
C ARG A 84 -9.58 2.30 22.80
N ILE A 85 -9.94 3.27 23.64
CA ILE A 85 -10.39 4.58 23.18
C ILE A 85 -9.14 5.32 22.70
N ILE A 86 -9.13 5.73 21.44
CA ILE A 86 -8.06 6.54 20.83
C ILE A 86 -8.73 7.85 20.42
N ASP A 87 -8.14 8.99 20.78
CA ASP A 87 -8.57 10.30 20.26
C ASP A 87 -8.32 10.34 18.73
N ASP A 88 -9.28 10.91 18.00
CA ASP A 88 -9.59 10.83 16.55
C ASP A 88 -8.46 10.96 15.48
N GLU A 89 -7.16 10.88 15.80
CA GLU A 89 -6.08 11.19 14.84
C GLU A 89 -5.37 9.98 14.20
N ASP A 90 -5.55 8.74 14.65
CA ASP A 90 -4.98 7.56 13.97
C ASP A 90 -5.86 6.31 13.97
N ASP A 91 -6.92 6.34 13.15
CA ASP A 91 -7.78 5.19 12.80
C ASP A 91 -7.01 3.95 12.27
N ARG A 92 -5.70 4.07 12.00
CA ARG A 92 -4.91 2.99 11.39
C ARG A 92 -4.36 2.00 12.42
N THR A 93 -4.36 2.33 13.71
CA THR A 93 -3.70 1.53 14.74
C THR A 93 -4.67 1.19 15.88
N PRO A 94 -5.39 0.05 15.83
CA PRO A 94 -6.17 -0.36 16.99
C PRO A 94 -5.21 -0.76 18.10
N HIS A 95 -4.99 0.11 19.10
CA HIS A 95 -4.37 -0.31 20.34
C HIS A 95 -5.37 -1.22 21.08
N VAL A 96 -5.02 -2.49 21.24
CA VAL A 96 -5.86 -3.47 21.94
C VAL A 96 -5.26 -3.78 23.31
N ASP A 97 -6.09 -3.70 24.35
CA ASP A 97 -5.74 -4.25 25.66
C ASP A 97 -5.93 -5.75 25.64
N LEU A 98 -4.86 -6.50 25.92
CA LEU A 98 -4.93 -7.95 26.08
C LEU A 98 -5.61 -8.26 27.42
N LEU A 99 -6.76 -8.91 27.35
CA LEU A 99 -7.59 -9.30 28.49
C LEU A 99 -7.28 -10.75 28.94
N TYR A 100 -6.93 -11.61 27.98
CA TYR A 100 -6.58 -13.01 28.21
C TYR A 100 -5.59 -13.51 27.15
N GLY A 101 -4.64 -14.35 27.59
CA GLY A 101 -3.54 -14.87 26.77
C GLY A 101 -2.26 -14.05 26.88
N ASP A 102 -1.19 -14.55 26.26
CA ASP A 102 0.18 -14.03 26.46
C ASP A 102 0.59 -12.97 25.42
N HIS A 103 0.05 -13.03 24.20
CA HIS A 103 0.40 -12.10 23.11
C HIS A 103 -0.71 -11.99 22.05
N GLY A 104 -0.64 -10.94 21.20
CA GLY A 104 -1.60 -10.70 20.12
C GLY A 104 -1.29 -11.34 18.76
N TRP A 105 -0.20 -12.10 18.62
CA TRP A 105 0.19 -12.73 17.34
C TRP A 105 -0.80 -13.76 16.81
N VAL A 106 -1.42 -13.51 15.67
CA VAL A 106 -2.41 -14.38 15.02
C VAL A 106 -1.97 -14.71 13.61
N GLU A 107 -2.61 -15.71 13.02
CA GLU A 107 -2.47 -16.07 11.62
C GLU A 107 -3.79 -15.86 10.86
N HIS A 108 -3.71 -15.24 9.70
CA HIS A 108 -4.79 -15.15 8.71
C HIS A 108 -4.37 -15.85 7.43
N VAL A 109 -5.16 -16.83 6.99
CA VAL A 109 -4.94 -17.52 5.71
C VAL A 109 -5.90 -16.95 4.67
N ASP A 110 -5.36 -16.47 3.56
CA ASP A 110 -6.16 -15.87 2.49
C ASP A 110 -6.72 -16.91 1.50
N ASP A 111 -7.43 -16.42 0.48
CA ASP A 111 -8.07 -17.23 -0.57
C ASP A 111 -7.10 -18.04 -1.43
N ARG A 112 -5.79 -17.77 -1.35
CA ARG A 112 -4.73 -18.50 -2.06
C ARG A 112 -3.82 -19.28 -1.13
N GLY A 113 -4.21 -19.43 0.14
CA GLY A 113 -3.47 -20.21 1.13
C GLY A 113 -2.25 -19.50 1.70
N ILE A 114 -2.06 -18.21 1.43
CA ILE A 114 -0.95 -17.43 1.99
C ILE A 114 -1.26 -17.15 3.46
N ARG A 115 -0.32 -17.48 4.33
CA ARG A 115 -0.44 -17.33 5.79
C ARG A 115 0.17 -16.01 6.25
N PHE A 116 -0.66 -15.04 6.62
CA PHE A 116 -0.21 -13.75 7.14
C PHE A 116 -0.16 -13.77 8.67
N VAL A 117 1.03 -13.57 9.23
CA VAL A 117 1.25 -13.57 10.68
C VAL A 117 1.45 -12.14 11.17
N TYR A 118 0.61 -11.70 12.10
CA TYR A 118 0.63 -10.32 12.60
C TYR A 118 0.16 -10.21 14.04
N ASP A 119 0.56 -9.15 14.74
CA ASP A 119 0.07 -8.85 16.07
C ASP A 119 -1.27 -8.09 16.00
N ALA A 120 -2.37 -8.80 16.24
CA ALA A 120 -3.73 -8.25 16.24
C ALA A 120 -3.97 -7.19 17.32
N SER A 121 -3.04 -7.03 18.27
CA SER A 121 -3.10 -5.94 19.25
C SER A 121 -2.55 -4.61 18.75
N LYS A 122 -1.91 -4.62 17.58
CA LYS A 122 -1.23 -3.46 16.98
C LYS A 122 -1.79 -3.13 15.60
N ARG A 123 -1.99 -4.14 14.75
CA ARG A 123 -2.50 -3.99 13.38
C ARG A 123 -3.42 -5.15 13.04
N VAL A 124 -4.31 -4.92 12.07
CA VAL A 124 -5.20 -5.96 11.55
C VAL A 124 -5.05 -6.10 10.04
N PHE A 125 -5.30 -7.30 9.52
CA PHE A 125 -5.27 -7.57 8.10
C PHE A 125 -6.31 -6.73 7.33
N ASN A 126 -5.89 -6.06 6.26
CA ASN A 126 -6.70 -5.13 5.48
C ASN A 126 -7.19 -5.74 4.17
N ASN A 127 -8.42 -6.27 4.20
CA ASN A 127 -9.09 -6.85 3.04
C ASN A 127 -9.34 -5.87 1.88
N LYS A 128 -9.26 -4.54 2.08
CA LYS A 128 -9.44 -3.59 0.98
C LYS A 128 -8.33 -3.68 -0.07
N LYS A 129 -7.19 -4.29 0.28
CA LYS A 129 -6.08 -4.55 -0.66
C LYS A 129 -6.30 -5.78 -1.53
N LEU A 130 -7.30 -6.62 -1.21
CA LEU A 130 -7.54 -7.91 -1.87
C LEU A 130 -7.66 -7.82 -3.41
N PRO A 131 -8.40 -6.85 -4.00
CA PRO A 131 -8.49 -6.77 -5.45
C PRO A 131 -7.14 -6.55 -6.14
N GLU A 132 -6.24 -5.76 -5.53
CA GLU A 132 -4.88 -5.57 -6.07
C GLU A 132 -4.00 -6.79 -5.82
N MET A 133 -4.14 -7.43 -4.66
CA MET A 133 -3.46 -8.70 -4.39
C MET A 133 -3.84 -9.78 -5.41
N GLN A 134 -5.11 -9.83 -5.82
CA GLN A 134 -5.60 -10.74 -6.85
C GLN A 134 -5.02 -10.41 -8.22
N ARG A 135 -5.03 -9.13 -8.64
CA ARG A 135 -4.43 -8.69 -9.91
C ARG A 135 -2.93 -9.05 -10.00
N ILE A 136 -2.16 -8.76 -8.94
CA ILE A 136 -0.73 -9.08 -8.89
C ILE A 136 -0.49 -10.58 -9.01
N SER A 137 -1.36 -11.41 -8.41
CA SER A 137 -1.21 -12.87 -8.40
C SER A 137 -1.17 -13.50 -9.78
N GLU A 138 -1.66 -12.81 -10.81
CA GLU A 138 -1.73 -13.31 -12.18
C GLU A 138 -0.40 -13.18 -12.93
N TRP A 139 0.61 -12.49 -12.41
CA TRP A 139 1.86 -12.25 -13.12
C TRP A 139 2.86 -13.39 -12.99
N ASP A 140 3.61 -13.64 -14.06
CA ASP A 140 4.84 -14.41 -13.99
C ASP A 140 6.03 -13.48 -13.65
N CYS A 141 6.65 -13.73 -12.50
CA CYS A 141 7.80 -12.98 -12.01
C CYS A 141 9.04 -13.88 -11.81
N HIS A 142 9.10 -15.06 -12.41
CA HIS A 142 10.28 -15.92 -12.28
C HIS A 142 11.56 -15.20 -12.71
N GLY A 143 12.61 -15.34 -11.89
CA GLY A 143 13.90 -14.66 -12.10
C GLY A 143 13.92 -13.17 -11.74
N GLN A 144 12.79 -12.56 -11.41
CA GLN A 144 12.69 -11.13 -11.12
C GLN A 144 12.96 -10.82 -9.64
N THR A 145 13.64 -9.69 -9.40
CA THR A 145 13.77 -9.09 -8.08
C THR A 145 12.81 -7.91 -7.96
N ILE A 146 11.96 -7.93 -6.93
CA ILE A 146 10.95 -6.88 -6.70
C ILE A 146 11.33 -6.08 -5.45
N VAL A 147 11.18 -4.77 -5.50
CA VAL A 147 11.25 -3.90 -4.32
C VAL A 147 9.85 -3.44 -3.96
N ASP A 148 9.37 -3.82 -2.78
CA ASP A 148 8.15 -3.29 -2.17
C ASP A 148 8.53 -2.20 -1.18
N MET A 149 8.35 -0.93 -1.57
CA MET A 149 8.80 0.22 -0.76
C MET A 149 7.93 0.46 0.48
N TYR A 150 6.79 -0.22 0.60
CA TYR A 150 5.81 -0.04 1.68
C TYR A 150 5.12 -1.36 2.01
N ALA A 151 5.90 -2.28 2.55
CA ALA A 151 5.51 -3.67 2.66
C ALA A 151 4.34 -3.90 3.64
N GLY A 152 4.29 -3.18 4.77
CA GLY A 152 3.29 -3.41 5.81
C GLY A 152 3.30 -4.87 6.28
N LEU A 153 2.13 -5.53 6.25
CA LEU A 153 2.02 -6.97 6.54
C LEU A 153 2.45 -7.88 5.37
N GLY A 154 3.06 -7.32 4.32
CA GLY A 154 3.54 -8.06 3.16
C GLY A 154 2.45 -8.43 2.15
N TYR A 155 1.35 -7.65 2.11
CA TYR A 155 0.21 -7.90 1.22
C TYR A 155 0.62 -8.17 -0.24
N TYR A 156 1.52 -7.35 -0.78
CA TYR A 156 1.99 -7.48 -2.16
C TYR A 156 3.25 -8.33 -2.24
N SER A 157 4.18 -8.13 -1.30
CA SER A 157 5.41 -8.90 -1.17
C SER A 157 5.18 -10.42 -1.22
N LEU A 158 4.20 -10.94 -0.46
CA LEU A 158 3.90 -12.37 -0.43
C LEU A 158 3.20 -12.86 -1.71
N ARG A 159 2.41 -12.00 -2.38
CA ARG A 159 1.83 -12.35 -3.69
C ARG A 159 2.93 -12.55 -4.73
N PHE A 160 3.92 -11.67 -4.76
CA PHE A 160 5.08 -11.85 -5.64
C PHE A 160 5.86 -13.14 -5.34
N LEU A 161 6.09 -13.46 -4.06
CA LEU A 161 6.87 -14.64 -3.68
C LEU A 161 6.15 -15.97 -3.89
N VAL A 162 4.87 -16.04 -3.53
CA VAL A 162 4.10 -17.28 -3.48
C VAL A 162 3.31 -17.52 -4.77
N CYS A 163 2.65 -16.48 -5.32
CA CYS A 163 1.83 -16.63 -6.53
C CYS A 163 2.62 -16.39 -7.81
N CYS A 164 3.52 -15.40 -7.83
CA CYS A 164 4.21 -14.99 -9.05
C CYS A 164 5.57 -15.68 -9.27
N GLY A 165 6.07 -16.44 -8.29
CA GLY A 165 7.37 -17.13 -8.40
C GLY A 165 8.58 -16.19 -8.43
N ALA A 166 8.48 -14.98 -7.85
CA ALA A 166 9.57 -14.02 -7.78
C ALA A 166 10.86 -14.65 -7.23
N LYS A 167 12.00 -14.32 -7.84
CA LYS A 167 13.31 -14.78 -7.36
C LYS A 167 13.59 -14.24 -5.96
N GLN A 168 13.32 -12.96 -5.75
CA GLN A 168 13.55 -12.27 -4.48
C GLN A 168 12.60 -11.08 -4.36
N VAL A 169 12.18 -10.78 -3.13
CA VAL A 169 11.48 -9.55 -2.79
C VAL A 169 12.25 -8.81 -1.70
N VAL A 170 12.49 -7.53 -1.90
CA VAL A 170 13.01 -6.60 -0.90
C VAL A 170 11.84 -5.80 -0.36
N SER A 171 11.47 -6.06 0.89
CA SER A 171 10.33 -5.45 1.56
C SER A 171 10.81 -4.41 2.56
N ILE A 172 10.34 -3.18 2.40
CA ILE A 172 10.75 -2.05 3.21
C ILE A 172 9.57 -1.57 4.05
N ASP A 173 9.80 -1.47 5.35
CA ASP A 173 8.87 -0.83 6.27
C ASP A 173 9.66 -0.14 7.38
N TRP A 174 9.15 0.97 7.90
CA TRP A 174 9.80 1.73 8.97
C TRP A 174 9.41 1.26 10.37
N SER A 175 8.42 0.39 10.49
CA SER A 175 7.87 -0.06 11.77
C SER A 175 8.47 -1.41 12.13
N ASP A 176 9.12 -1.48 13.29
CA ASP A 176 9.71 -2.69 13.84
C ASP A 176 8.67 -3.82 13.93
N ASP A 177 7.45 -3.48 14.34
CA ASP A 177 6.33 -4.42 14.44
C ASP A 177 5.93 -5.01 13.08
N MET A 178 5.98 -4.21 12.02
CA MET A 178 5.71 -4.67 10.65
C MET A 178 6.87 -5.50 10.12
N CYS A 179 8.11 -5.10 10.41
CA CYS A 179 9.29 -5.88 10.04
C CYS A 179 9.29 -7.26 10.70
N GLU A 180 8.92 -7.35 11.98
CA GLU A 180 8.75 -8.62 12.68
C GLU A 180 7.61 -9.45 12.09
N ALA A 181 6.47 -8.83 11.80
CA ALA A 181 5.35 -9.51 11.14
C ALA A 181 5.72 -10.05 9.75
N LEU A 182 6.49 -9.30 8.96
CA LEU A 182 7.00 -9.73 7.66
C LEU A 182 7.90 -10.96 7.78
N ARG A 183 8.85 -10.97 8.72
CA ARG A 183 9.76 -12.11 8.94
C ARG A 183 8.97 -13.36 9.32
N ARG A 184 8.07 -13.26 10.30
CA ARG A 184 7.19 -14.38 10.69
C ARG A 184 6.28 -14.85 9.57
N THR A 185 5.77 -13.93 8.77
CA THR A 185 4.96 -14.25 7.58
C THR A 185 5.81 -14.98 6.53
N ALA A 186 7.07 -14.59 6.32
CA ALA A 186 7.97 -15.29 5.41
C ALA A 186 8.23 -16.73 5.86
N GLU A 187 8.59 -16.93 7.14
CA GLU A 187 8.78 -18.24 7.75
C GLU A 187 7.50 -19.08 7.64
N ALA A 188 6.35 -18.48 7.95
CA ALA A 188 5.05 -19.10 7.82
C ALA A 188 4.65 -19.36 6.36
N ASN A 189 5.42 -19.00 5.34
CA ASN A 189 5.16 -19.43 3.96
C ASN A 189 6.35 -20.16 3.33
N ASN A 190 7.41 -20.44 4.10
CA ASN A 190 8.67 -21.03 3.61
C ASN A 190 9.29 -20.20 2.47
N VAL A 191 9.35 -18.88 2.64
CA VAL A 191 9.93 -17.92 1.66
C VAL A 191 10.92 -16.96 2.29
N GLU A 192 11.37 -17.23 3.52
CA GLU A 192 12.34 -16.43 4.27
C GLU A 192 13.69 -16.30 3.56
N ASP A 193 14.08 -17.27 2.73
CA ASP A 193 15.30 -17.24 1.92
C ASP A 193 15.21 -16.27 0.74
N ARG A 194 13.99 -15.94 0.30
CA ARG A 194 13.69 -15.04 -0.83
C ARG A 194 13.13 -13.68 -0.40
N LEU A 195 12.87 -13.47 0.89
CA LEU A 195 12.39 -12.19 1.43
C LEU A 195 13.51 -11.45 2.19
N LEU A 196 13.94 -10.30 1.66
CA LEU A 196 14.81 -9.38 2.40
C LEU A 196 13.97 -8.27 3.04
N VAL A 197 13.91 -8.25 4.38
CA VAL A 197 13.22 -7.19 5.14
C VAL A 197 14.23 -6.10 5.51
N ILE A 198 13.97 -4.85 5.09
CA ILE A 198 14.77 -3.67 5.45
C ILE A 198 13.92 -2.73 6.30
N GLU A 199 14.40 -2.44 7.50
CA GLU A 199 13.77 -1.48 8.40
C GLU A 199 14.24 -0.05 8.06
N GLY A 200 13.29 0.86 7.83
CA GLY A 200 13.57 2.30 7.74
C GLY A 200 12.74 3.07 6.71
N ASP A 201 13.02 4.37 6.59
CA ASP A 201 12.41 5.24 5.57
C ASP A 201 12.84 4.80 4.18
N SER A 202 11.87 4.35 3.37
CA SER A 202 12.12 3.83 2.02
C SER A 202 12.89 4.81 1.13
N ARG A 203 12.78 6.13 1.31
CA ARG A 203 13.58 7.10 0.53
C ARG A 203 15.08 6.97 0.76
N ARG A 204 15.46 6.50 1.95
CA ARG A 204 16.84 6.45 2.44
C ARG A 204 17.45 5.07 2.30
N VAL A 205 16.66 4.02 2.54
CA VAL A 205 17.17 2.65 2.67
C VAL A 205 16.94 1.78 1.43
N THR A 206 16.17 2.26 0.44
CA THR A 206 15.91 1.49 -0.78
C THR A 206 17.21 1.24 -1.56
N PRO A 207 17.59 -0.02 -1.82
CA PRO A 207 18.79 -0.34 -2.60
C PRO A 207 18.65 0.13 -4.05
N CYS A 208 19.74 0.61 -4.64
CA CYS A 208 19.77 1.09 -6.02
C CYS A 208 20.17 -0.03 -6.99
N LEU A 209 19.62 0.00 -8.21
CA LEU A 209 19.99 -0.89 -9.33
C LEU A 209 19.76 -2.38 -9.09
N VAL A 210 18.77 -2.74 -8.26
CA VAL A 210 18.48 -4.16 -7.93
C VAL A 210 17.17 -4.67 -8.53
N ALA A 211 16.22 -3.79 -8.83
CA ALA A 211 14.83 -4.15 -9.07
C ALA A 211 14.52 -4.33 -10.55
N ASP A 212 13.85 -5.44 -10.89
CA ASP A 212 13.11 -5.60 -12.14
C ASP A 212 11.74 -4.92 -12.05
N ARG A 213 11.15 -4.87 -10.83
CA ARG A 213 9.91 -4.13 -10.52
C ARG A 213 10.00 -3.40 -9.19
N VAL A 214 9.40 -2.21 -9.12
CA VAL A 214 9.25 -1.46 -7.87
C VAL A 214 7.78 -1.19 -7.61
N PHE A 215 7.34 -1.53 -6.40
CA PHE A 215 5.95 -1.39 -5.97
C PHE A 215 5.85 -0.28 -4.92
N LEU A 216 5.03 0.74 -5.20
CA LEU A 216 4.80 1.91 -4.35
C LEU A 216 3.37 1.84 -3.78
N GLY A 217 3.19 0.98 -2.78
CA GLY A 217 1.88 0.59 -2.24
C GLY A 217 1.23 1.50 -1.19
N LEU A 218 1.48 2.82 -1.24
CA LEU A 218 1.05 3.75 -0.19
C LEU A 218 0.13 4.88 -0.74
N VAL A 219 -0.81 5.34 0.10
CA VAL A 219 -1.83 6.35 -0.21
C VAL A 219 -1.87 7.42 0.91
N PRO A 220 -2.21 8.70 0.63
CA PRO A 220 -2.82 9.21 -0.59
C PRO A 220 -1.88 9.44 -1.78
N SER A 221 -0.65 9.96 -1.60
CA SER A 221 0.29 10.27 -2.69
C SER A 221 1.76 10.12 -2.29
N TYR A 222 2.62 9.70 -3.23
CA TYR A 222 4.06 9.48 -3.02
C TYR A 222 4.96 10.13 -4.08
N ARG A 223 4.55 11.28 -4.65
CA ARG A 223 5.37 12.01 -5.65
C ARG A 223 6.84 12.19 -5.24
N ALA A 224 7.12 12.42 -3.96
CA ALA A 224 8.48 12.56 -3.42
C ALA A 224 9.35 11.29 -3.50
N HIS A 225 8.78 10.13 -3.82
CA HIS A 225 9.44 8.82 -3.80
C HIS A 225 9.72 8.27 -5.20
N TRP A 226 9.17 8.90 -6.24
CA TRP A 226 9.38 8.49 -7.63
C TRP A 226 10.87 8.43 -7.99
N LEU A 227 11.67 9.41 -7.56
CA LEU A 227 13.11 9.38 -7.77
C LEU A 227 13.78 8.16 -7.12
N THR A 228 13.40 7.82 -5.88
CA THR A 228 13.93 6.64 -5.20
C THR A 228 13.53 5.36 -5.92
N ALA A 229 12.28 5.27 -6.39
CA ALA A 229 11.82 4.13 -7.17
C ALA A 229 12.58 3.99 -8.50
N CYS A 230 12.81 5.08 -9.23
CA CYS A 230 13.64 5.08 -10.42
C CYS A 230 15.08 4.61 -10.12
N LYS A 231 15.68 5.05 -9.00
CA LYS A 231 17.02 4.60 -8.59
C LYS A 231 17.08 3.11 -8.26
N ALA A 232 15.99 2.52 -7.79
CA ALA A 232 15.93 1.12 -7.43
C ALA A 232 15.94 0.18 -8.65
N LEU A 233 15.42 0.65 -9.80
CA LEU A 233 15.41 -0.11 -11.04
C LEU A 233 16.82 -0.45 -11.51
N LYS A 234 16.98 -1.64 -12.07
CA LYS A 234 18.22 -2.05 -12.76
C LYS A 234 18.54 -1.11 -13.93
N LYS A 235 19.79 -1.13 -14.39
CA LYS A 235 20.27 -0.30 -15.51
C LYS A 235 19.57 -0.60 -16.84
N GLU A 236 18.96 -1.77 -16.99
CA GLU A 236 18.18 -2.12 -18.17
C GLU A 236 16.73 -1.58 -18.09
N GLY A 237 16.37 -0.95 -16.97
CA GLY A 237 15.02 -0.52 -16.64
C GLY A 237 14.15 -1.62 -16.05
N GLY A 238 12.84 -1.41 -16.04
CA GLY A 238 11.86 -2.31 -15.43
C GLY A 238 10.50 -1.66 -15.23
N MET A 239 9.71 -2.20 -14.31
CA MET A 239 8.35 -1.73 -14.04
C MET A 239 8.26 -0.90 -12.77
N LEU A 240 7.49 0.18 -12.80
CA LEU A 240 7.03 0.89 -11.62
C LEU A 240 5.52 0.72 -11.48
N HIS A 241 5.06 0.37 -10.28
CA HIS A 241 3.65 0.22 -9.94
C HIS A 241 3.31 1.25 -8.85
N ILE A 242 2.51 2.26 -9.20
CA ILE A 242 2.36 3.47 -8.38
C ILE A 242 0.92 3.64 -7.92
N HIS A 243 0.71 3.56 -6.60
CA HIS A 243 -0.58 3.87 -6.00
C HIS A 243 -0.78 5.38 -5.85
N GLU A 244 -1.99 5.86 -6.12
CA GLU A 244 -2.38 7.25 -5.94
C GLU A 244 -3.87 7.38 -5.63
N VAL A 245 -4.24 8.43 -4.89
CA VAL A 245 -5.63 8.83 -4.69
C VAL A 245 -5.90 10.08 -5.51
N ILE A 246 -6.67 9.94 -6.58
CA ILE A 246 -6.93 11.02 -7.54
C ILE A 246 -8.23 11.72 -7.19
N ASP A 247 -8.21 13.05 -7.03
CA ASP A 247 -9.43 13.88 -6.95
C ASP A 247 -10.07 14.01 -8.34
N ILE A 248 -11.14 13.25 -8.57
CA ILE A 248 -11.88 13.22 -9.84
C ILE A 248 -12.75 14.48 -10.07
N THR A 249 -12.79 15.40 -9.10
CA THR A 249 -13.51 16.67 -9.17
C THR A 249 -12.62 17.88 -9.40
N ALA A 250 -11.29 17.71 -9.35
CA ALA A 250 -10.31 18.81 -9.39
C ALA A 250 -10.48 19.73 -10.61
N LYS A 251 -10.79 19.17 -11.80
CA LYS A 251 -10.96 19.97 -13.02
C LYS A 251 -12.18 20.90 -12.97
N LYS A 252 -13.30 20.48 -12.34
CA LYS A 252 -14.48 21.34 -12.14
C LYS A 252 -14.20 22.54 -11.23
N LYS A 253 -13.20 22.45 -10.34
CA LYS A 253 -12.75 23.57 -9.49
C LYS A 253 -11.81 24.48 -10.26
N ALA A 254 -10.80 23.92 -10.94
CA ALA A 254 -9.86 24.69 -11.75
C ALA A 254 -10.55 25.47 -12.88
N GLU A 255 -11.53 24.88 -13.57
CA GLU A 255 -12.34 25.57 -14.60
C GLU A 255 -13.21 26.70 -14.00
N LYS A 256 -13.75 26.51 -12.78
CA LYS A 256 -14.49 27.55 -12.04
C LYS A 256 -13.59 28.68 -11.53
N GLU A 257 -12.34 28.39 -11.18
CA GLU A 257 -11.37 29.37 -10.70
C GLU A 257 -10.72 30.14 -11.86
N THR A 258 -10.40 29.46 -12.97
CA THR A 258 -9.95 30.11 -14.20
C THR A 258 -11.06 31.00 -14.78
N ALA A 259 -12.33 30.59 -14.73
CA ALA A 259 -13.45 31.46 -15.11
C ALA A 259 -13.60 32.71 -14.21
N LYS A 260 -13.08 32.68 -12.97
CA LYS A 260 -13.05 33.85 -12.06
C LYS A 260 -11.83 34.74 -12.26
N ASN A 261 -10.75 34.23 -12.84
CA ASN A 261 -9.45 34.92 -12.95
C ASN A 261 -9.18 35.55 -14.34
N ILE A 262 -10.10 35.46 -15.29
CA ILE A 262 -9.99 36.09 -16.65
C ILE A 262 -10.29 37.62 -16.63
N SER A 263 -10.37 38.26 -15.45
CA SER A 263 -10.72 39.69 -15.36
C SER A 263 -9.53 40.68 -15.24
N ASN A 264 -8.27 40.27 -15.45
CA ASN A 264 -7.14 41.21 -15.44
C ASN A 264 -6.21 41.07 -16.66
N PRO A 265 -5.95 42.14 -17.43
CA PRO A 265 -5.04 42.12 -18.57
C PRO A 265 -3.55 42.20 -18.15
N PRO A 266 -2.60 41.66 -18.95
CA PRO A 266 -1.17 41.79 -18.69
C PRO A 266 -0.64 43.17 -19.12
N GLY A 267 0.28 43.73 -18.32
CA GLY A 267 1.04 44.95 -18.64
C GLY A 267 2.38 44.67 -19.32
N ASP A 268 2.77 45.59 -20.20
CA ASP A 268 3.87 45.51 -21.16
C ASP A 268 5.30 45.46 -20.60
N GLY A 269 6.13 44.63 -21.25
CA GLY A 269 7.45 44.95 -21.85
C GLY A 269 8.57 45.57 -21.00
N ALA A 270 9.69 44.85 -20.87
CA ALA A 270 11.02 45.42 -20.59
C ALA A 270 12.07 44.84 -21.56
N PRO A 271 13.05 45.64 -22.05
CA PRO A 271 13.94 45.23 -23.13
C PRO A 271 15.16 44.42 -22.67
N GLU A 272 15.58 43.48 -23.52
CA GLU A 272 16.77 42.65 -23.37
C GLU A 272 18.07 43.46 -23.50
N LYS A 273 19.05 43.19 -22.61
CA LYS A 273 20.45 43.56 -22.79
C LYS A 273 21.30 42.32 -23.03
N GLY A 274 22.05 42.34 -24.13
CA GLY A 274 22.92 41.25 -24.56
C GLY A 274 24.01 40.89 -23.55
N LYS A 275 24.28 39.58 -23.43
CA LYS A 275 25.33 39.02 -22.57
C LYS A 275 26.52 38.53 -23.41
N VAL A 276 27.71 38.97 -23.02
CA VAL A 276 29.00 38.51 -23.52
C VAL A 276 29.28 37.08 -23.02
N LYS A 277 29.71 36.19 -23.92
CA LYS A 277 30.06 34.79 -23.60
C LYS A 277 31.30 34.72 -22.70
N ARG A 278 31.13 34.27 -21.45
CA ARG A 278 32.21 33.87 -20.54
C ARG A 278 32.38 32.35 -20.59
N GLN A 279 33.62 31.86 -20.56
CA GLN A 279 33.91 30.42 -20.49
C GLN A 279 33.32 29.83 -19.21
N LEU A 280 32.51 28.79 -19.37
CA LEU A 280 31.77 28.15 -18.29
C LEU A 280 32.68 27.20 -17.51
N SER A 281 32.49 27.16 -16.19
CA SER A 281 33.12 26.15 -15.34
C SER A 281 32.61 24.74 -15.66
N ARG A 282 33.38 23.70 -15.31
CA ARG A 282 33.00 22.30 -15.59
C ARG A 282 31.62 21.90 -15.01
N SER A 283 31.23 22.48 -13.88
CA SER A 283 29.89 22.32 -13.30
C SER A 283 28.83 23.06 -14.12
N GLN A 284 29.11 24.26 -14.60
CA GLN A 284 28.20 25.00 -15.49
C GLN A 284 28.03 24.34 -16.85
N SER A 285 29.08 23.74 -17.43
CA SER A 285 28.97 23.00 -18.69
C SER A 285 28.16 21.72 -18.55
N ILE A 286 28.27 21.01 -17.42
CA ILE A 286 27.40 19.85 -17.12
C ILE A 286 25.95 20.30 -16.95
N VAL A 287 25.71 21.42 -16.26
CA VAL A 287 24.37 21.99 -16.09
C VAL A 287 23.78 22.40 -17.44
N GLU A 288 24.51 23.12 -18.29
CA GLU A 288 24.04 23.49 -19.62
C GLU A 288 23.80 22.27 -20.52
N GLU A 289 24.62 21.23 -20.43
CA GLU A 289 24.39 19.97 -21.15
C GLU A 289 23.10 19.28 -20.66
N ILE A 290 22.85 19.24 -19.35
CA ILE A 290 21.62 18.69 -18.79
C ILE A 290 20.40 19.54 -19.17
N GLU A 291 20.52 20.87 -19.15
CA GLU A 291 19.44 21.80 -19.45
C GLU A 291 19.11 21.85 -20.95
N SER A 292 20.08 21.58 -21.82
CA SER A 292 19.88 21.54 -23.28
C SER A 292 19.43 20.17 -23.81
N ARG A 293 19.49 19.11 -22.99
CA ARG A 293 19.02 17.78 -23.38
C ARG A 293 17.51 17.78 -23.57
N VAL A 294 17.08 17.51 -24.80
CA VAL A 294 15.68 17.22 -25.12
C VAL A 294 15.39 15.80 -24.66
N LEU A 295 14.56 15.66 -23.63
CA LEU A 295 14.17 14.36 -23.09
C LEU A 295 13.07 13.72 -23.96
N PRO A 296 13.02 12.37 -24.04
CA PRO A 296 11.96 11.69 -24.77
C PRO A 296 10.59 11.97 -24.16
N THR A 297 9.58 12.17 -25.00
CA THR A 297 8.20 12.26 -24.54
C THR A 297 7.74 10.88 -24.06
N PRO A 298 7.06 10.78 -22.90
CA PRO A 298 6.45 9.53 -22.48
C PRO A 298 5.49 8.96 -23.53
N LYS A 299 5.44 7.63 -23.61
CA LYS A 299 4.59 6.90 -24.56
C LYS A 299 3.41 6.26 -23.84
N VAL A 300 2.38 5.90 -24.57
CA VAL A 300 1.31 4.99 -24.10
C VAL A 300 1.46 3.69 -24.88
N LEU A 301 1.36 2.55 -24.19
CA LEU A 301 1.44 1.25 -24.84
C LEU A 301 0.30 1.12 -25.87
N LYS A 302 0.59 0.67 -27.08
CA LYS A 302 -0.35 0.71 -28.22
C LYS A 302 -1.67 0.01 -27.92
N GLU A 303 -1.62 -1.17 -27.29
CA GLU A 303 -2.81 -1.96 -26.96
C GLU A 303 -3.70 -1.20 -25.95
N PHE A 304 -3.07 -0.57 -24.95
CA PHE A 304 -3.78 0.23 -23.94
C PHE A 304 -4.31 1.55 -24.54
N GLU A 305 -3.51 2.20 -25.40
CA GLU A 305 -3.88 3.41 -26.13
C GLU A 305 -5.10 3.19 -27.02
N GLN A 306 -5.17 2.04 -27.70
CA GLN A 306 -6.28 1.70 -28.59
C GLN A 306 -7.56 1.33 -27.83
N GLY A 307 -7.44 0.85 -26.59
CA GLY A 307 -8.53 0.45 -25.72
C GLY A 307 -8.89 1.49 -24.64
N GLU A 308 -8.66 1.13 -23.38
CA GLU A 308 -9.15 1.87 -22.20
C GLU A 308 -8.62 3.30 -22.08
N TRP A 309 -7.43 3.58 -22.61
CA TRP A 309 -6.87 4.93 -22.54
C TRP A 309 -7.79 5.98 -23.17
N LYS A 310 -8.44 5.67 -24.30
CA LYS A 310 -9.33 6.63 -24.99
C LYS A 310 -10.52 7.03 -24.13
N SER A 311 -11.12 6.07 -23.43
CA SER A 311 -12.30 6.29 -22.58
C SER A 311 -11.94 6.79 -21.17
N LEU A 312 -10.66 6.80 -20.81
CA LEU A 312 -10.18 7.27 -19.51
C LEU A 312 -10.43 8.78 -19.35
N ALA A 313 -11.01 9.16 -18.21
CA ALA A 313 -11.27 10.57 -17.90
C ALA A 313 -9.96 11.35 -17.66
N GLU A 314 -10.00 12.64 -17.94
CA GLU A 314 -8.78 13.48 -17.97
C GLU A 314 -7.94 13.47 -16.69
N PRO A 315 -8.51 13.53 -15.46
CA PRO A 315 -7.68 13.54 -14.24
C PRO A 315 -6.75 12.32 -14.11
N TYR A 316 -7.15 11.18 -14.68
CA TYR A 316 -6.33 9.98 -14.72
C TYR A 316 -5.22 10.06 -15.77
N LYS A 317 -5.53 10.61 -16.95
CA LYS A 317 -4.54 10.85 -18.02
C LYS A 317 -3.49 11.86 -17.56
N ASP A 318 -3.93 12.95 -16.95
CA ASP A 318 -3.07 13.99 -16.38
C ASP A 318 -2.10 13.40 -15.35
N PHE A 319 -2.61 12.59 -14.42
CA PHE A 319 -1.79 11.89 -13.44
C PHE A 319 -0.79 10.93 -14.10
N ALA A 320 -1.24 10.10 -15.03
CA ALA A 320 -0.38 9.13 -15.71
C ALA A 320 0.75 9.82 -16.48
N MET A 321 0.44 10.89 -17.21
CA MET A 321 1.41 11.69 -17.96
C MET A 321 2.37 12.46 -17.05
N ASP A 322 1.89 13.07 -15.96
CA ASP A 322 2.73 13.74 -14.95
C ASP A 322 3.75 12.76 -14.35
N CYS A 323 3.27 11.57 -13.97
CA CYS A 323 4.10 10.54 -13.39
C CYS A 323 5.14 10.03 -14.39
N ALA A 324 4.72 9.69 -15.61
CA ALA A 324 5.64 9.20 -16.65
C ALA A 324 6.68 10.26 -17.05
N THR A 325 6.28 11.53 -17.18
CA THR A 325 7.18 12.65 -17.50
C THR A 325 8.25 12.83 -16.42
N ASN A 326 7.84 12.81 -15.14
CA ASN A 326 8.80 12.93 -14.04
C ASN A 326 9.73 11.72 -13.96
N CYS A 327 9.22 10.49 -14.15
CA CYS A 327 10.05 9.29 -14.16
C CYS A 327 11.05 9.30 -15.33
N THR A 328 10.66 9.71 -16.54
CA THR A 328 11.57 9.90 -17.68
C THR A 328 12.68 10.88 -17.31
N ARG A 329 12.34 12.02 -16.71
CA ARG A 329 13.33 13.00 -16.26
C ARG A 329 14.26 12.43 -15.19
N PHE A 330 13.74 11.73 -14.19
CA PHE A 330 14.56 11.16 -13.14
C PHE A 330 15.54 10.11 -13.68
N LEU A 331 15.08 9.18 -14.50
CA LEU A 331 15.93 8.13 -15.09
C LEU A 331 17.07 8.72 -15.92
N ASN A 332 16.78 9.70 -16.79
CA ASN A 332 17.80 10.34 -17.61
C ASN A 332 18.75 11.26 -16.83
N ASN A 333 18.35 11.73 -15.64
CA ASN A 333 19.20 12.54 -14.77
C ASN A 333 20.10 11.69 -13.85
N ILE A 334 19.69 10.48 -13.48
CA ILE A 334 20.49 9.59 -12.63
C ILE A 334 21.39 8.65 -13.43
N HIS A 335 21.10 8.46 -14.72
CA HIS A 335 21.92 7.66 -15.63
C HIS A 335 22.51 8.55 -16.73
N PHE A 336 23.84 8.69 -16.72
CA PHE A 336 24.57 9.27 -17.84
C PHE A 336 24.86 8.16 -18.84
N SER A 337 24.00 8.04 -19.85
CA SER A 337 24.08 7.07 -20.94
C SER A 337 23.94 7.80 -22.29
N ASP A 338 24.52 7.24 -23.34
CA ASP A 338 24.33 7.72 -24.72
C ASP A 338 22.91 7.44 -25.21
N THR A 339 22.29 6.37 -24.71
CA THR A 339 20.87 6.07 -24.95
C THR A 339 20.02 6.61 -23.81
N MET A 340 18.97 7.37 -24.16
CA MET A 340 18.01 7.91 -23.21
C MET A 340 16.99 6.86 -22.76
N TYR A 341 16.48 7.03 -21.55
CA TYR A 341 15.30 6.30 -21.07
C TYR A 341 14.02 6.96 -21.59
N CYS A 342 13.06 6.12 -21.96
CA CYS A 342 11.69 6.51 -22.24
C CYS A 342 10.74 5.71 -21.34
N VAL A 343 9.79 6.40 -20.71
CA VAL A 343 8.76 5.77 -19.89
C VAL A 343 7.49 5.59 -20.70
N THR A 344 6.96 4.37 -20.69
CA THR A 344 5.72 3.99 -21.36
C THR A 344 4.64 3.70 -20.31
N ILE A 345 3.50 4.36 -20.42
CA ILE A 345 2.30 4.08 -19.62
C ILE A 345 1.68 2.80 -20.17
N VAL A 346 1.63 1.77 -19.31
CA VAL A 346 1.15 0.44 -19.71
C VAL A 346 -0.31 0.26 -19.37
N ASN A 347 -0.71 0.68 -18.17
CA ASN A 347 -2.06 0.43 -17.66
C ASN A 347 -2.38 1.36 -16.48
N ILE A 348 -3.67 1.55 -16.20
CA ILE A 348 -4.15 2.17 -14.96
C ILE A 348 -5.35 1.41 -14.40
N THR A 349 -5.17 0.77 -13.26
CA THR A 349 -6.24 0.02 -12.59
C THR A 349 -6.94 0.90 -11.56
N LYS A 350 -8.28 0.88 -11.55
CA LYS A 350 -9.11 1.65 -10.62
C LYS A 350 -9.75 0.71 -9.58
N TYR A 351 -9.57 1.01 -8.31
CA TYR A 351 -10.17 0.24 -7.19
C TYR A 351 -11.40 0.92 -6.57
N GLY A 352 -11.85 2.04 -7.15
CA GLY A 352 -13.02 2.79 -6.73
C GLY A 352 -12.74 3.83 -5.64
N GLY A 353 -13.81 4.51 -5.23
CA GLY A 353 -13.70 5.74 -4.45
C GLY A 353 -13.31 5.55 -2.99
N MET A 354 -12.18 6.11 -2.56
CA MET A 354 -11.93 6.34 -1.11
C MET A 354 -12.97 7.32 -0.53
N SER A 355 -13.54 8.17 -1.39
CA SER A 355 -14.67 9.06 -1.13
C SER A 355 -15.54 9.22 -2.39
N LYS A 356 -16.67 9.92 -2.30
CA LYS A 356 -17.50 10.27 -3.48
C LYS A 356 -16.77 11.14 -4.52
N LYS A 357 -15.58 11.65 -4.21
CA LYS A 357 -14.83 12.62 -5.03
C LYS A 357 -13.40 12.16 -5.34
N SER A 358 -13.00 10.96 -4.92
CA SER A 358 -11.60 10.55 -5.05
C SER A 358 -11.49 9.05 -5.25
N ASP A 359 -10.73 8.62 -6.26
CA ASP A 359 -10.55 7.21 -6.59
C ASP A 359 -9.12 6.76 -6.27
N HIS A 360 -8.98 5.54 -5.72
CA HIS A 360 -7.67 4.88 -5.60
C HIS A 360 -7.35 4.19 -6.93
N VAL A 361 -6.18 4.50 -7.47
CA VAL A 361 -5.66 3.88 -8.69
C VAL A 361 -4.28 3.26 -8.46
N VAL A 362 -3.92 2.35 -9.37
CA VAL A 362 -2.55 1.86 -9.53
C VAL A 362 -2.15 2.07 -10.99
N LEU A 363 -1.10 2.86 -11.19
CA LEU A 363 -0.50 3.15 -12.50
C LEU A 363 0.69 2.22 -12.72
N ASP A 364 0.69 1.52 -13.85
CA ASP A 364 1.79 0.67 -14.27
C ASP A 364 2.62 1.39 -15.35
N LEU A 365 3.90 1.64 -15.05
CA LEU A 365 4.85 2.29 -15.95
C LEU A 365 5.98 1.32 -16.31
N MET A 366 6.29 1.23 -17.60
CA MET A 366 7.44 0.52 -18.11
C MET A 366 8.54 1.51 -18.44
N CYS A 367 9.69 1.36 -17.79
CA CYS A 367 10.86 2.21 -17.94
C CYS A 367 11.92 1.43 -18.73
N CYS A 368 12.31 1.90 -19.90
CA CYS A 368 13.33 1.24 -20.72
C CYS A 368 14.19 2.26 -21.49
N MET A 369 15.36 1.85 -21.95
CA MET A 369 16.14 2.66 -22.90
C MET A 369 15.45 2.66 -24.28
N GLU A 370 15.61 3.72 -25.06
CA GLU A 370 14.91 3.89 -26.35
C GLU A 370 15.28 2.85 -27.42
N ASP A 371 16.47 2.26 -27.33
CA ASP A 371 16.96 1.20 -28.22
C ASP A 371 16.45 -0.20 -27.84
N MET A 372 15.79 -0.34 -26.68
CA MET A 372 15.23 -1.62 -26.23
C MET A 372 13.92 -1.92 -26.96
N PRO A 373 13.80 -3.07 -27.65
CA PRO A 373 12.55 -3.47 -28.29
C PRO A 373 11.42 -3.59 -27.26
N ILE A 374 10.32 -2.88 -27.50
CA ILE A 374 9.17 -2.84 -26.58
C ILE A 374 8.55 -4.23 -26.41
N GLU A 375 8.55 -5.05 -27.46
CA GLU A 375 8.02 -6.41 -27.47
C GLU A 375 8.79 -7.32 -26.52
N LYS A 376 10.11 -7.12 -26.41
CA LYS A 376 10.95 -7.86 -25.47
C LYS A 376 10.61 -7.50 -24.02
N MET A 377 10.35 -6.21 -23.76
CA MET A 377 9.96 -5.74 -22.43
C MET A 377 8.56 -6.22 -22.05
N VAL A 378 7.61 -6.16 -23.00
CA VAL A 378 6.25 -6.72 -22.84
C VAL A 378 6.31 -8.21 -22.52
N ALA A 379 7.07 -9.00 -23.29
CA ALA A 379 7.24 -10.43 -23.03
C ALA A 379 7.89 -10.72 -21.66
N LYS A 380 8.80 -9.85 -21.19
CA LYS A 380 9.43 -10.02 -19.87
C LYS A 380 8.48 -9.66 -18.72
N TYR A 381 7.70 -8.60 -18.86
CA TYR A 381 7.02 -7.96 -17.73
C TYR A 381 5.50 -8.10 -17.72
N LEU A 382 4.87 -8.44 -18.84
CA LEU A 382 3.40 -8.53 -18.95
C LEU A 382 2.92 -9.97 -19.17
N THR A 383 3.81 -10.95 -19.09
CA THR A 383 3.44 -12.37 -19.12
C THR A 383 2.68 -12.76 -17.86
N LEU A 384 1.59 -13.50 -18.06
CA LEU A 384 0.75 -14.01 -16.99
C LEU A 384 1.18 -15.42 -16.58
N ASN A 385 1.02 -15.73 -15.30
CA ASN A 385 1.28 -17.04 -14.76
C ASN A 385 0.13 -18.01 -15.11
N HIS A 386 0.35 -18.86 -16.11
CA HIS A 386 -0.63 -19.85 -16.56
C HIS A 386 -0.79 -21.06 -15.61
N SER A 387 -0.03 -21.15 -14.52
CA SER A 387 -0.10 -22.28 -13.58
C SER A 387 -1.15 -22.11 -12.45
N LEU A 388 -1.94 -21.03 -12.49
CA LEU A 388 -2.99 -20.71 -11.50
C LEU A 388 -4.44 -20.91 -12.03
N THR A 389 -4.62 -21.53 -13.19
CA THR A 389 -5.95 -21.92 -13.73
C THR A 389 -6.41 -23.28 -13.24
#